data_AF-A0A1F5WPN2-F1
#
_entry.id   AF-A0A1F5WPN2-F1
#
_cell.length_a   1.000
_cell.length_b   1.000
_cell.length_c   1.000
_cell.angle_alpha   90.00
_cell.angle_beta   90.00
_cell.angle_gamma   90.00
#
_symmetry.space_group_name_H-M   'P 1'
#
loop_
_entity.id
_entity.type
_entity.pdbx_description
1 polymer ?
#
loop_
_entity_poly.entity_id
_entity_poly.type
_entity_poly.pdbx_seq_one_letter_code
_entity_poly.pdbx_strand_id
1 'polypeptide(L)'
;MNNQEKYKYAYKLTSVASTGLTFVEDSLANTMNNATDLAFLRSFYILLSYNLELILKSRVVMTGNFSDKNAINDELRKLGHDIKKIGERLGEDNLKDLGVKEIIENHQYKIATTDNKEVCIENFTKIRYDFLDDVMRNVDNQEHERIKEYTKTLTDVILRKAKEKNDEAKKV
;
A
#
# COMPACT_ATOMS: atom_id res chain seq x y z
N MET A 1 23.69 -8.70 2.31
CA MET A 1 23.43 -7.33 2.78
C MET A 1 23.05 -7.34 4.25
N ASN A 2 23.65 -6.45 5.04
CA ASN A 2 23.28 -6.27 6.45
C ASN A 2 21.99 -5.42 6.60
N ASN A 3 21.46 -5.33 7.82
CA ASN A 3 20.22 -4.59 8.07
C ASN A 3 20.33 -3.09 7.80
N GLN A 4 21.49 -2.47 8.01
CA GLN A 4 21.71 -1.05 7.71
C GLN A 4 21.65 -0.76 6.21
N GLU A 5 22.18 -1.65 5.38
CA GLU A 5 22.12 -1.54 3.92
C GLU A 5 20.69 -1.71 3.42
N LYS A 6 19.97 -2.74 3.90
CA LYS A 6 18.57 -2.99 3.55
C LYS A 6 17.67 -1.81 3.96
N TYR A 7 17.92 -1.25 5.14
CA TYR A 7 17.19 -0.09 5.67
C TYR A 7 17.19 1.11 4.72
N LYS A 8 18.30 1.39 4.03
CA LYS A 8 18.37 2.51 3.07
C LYS A 8 17.34 2.38 1.95
N TYR A 9 17.03 1.15 1.51
CA TYR A 9 16.05 0.88 0.47
C TYR A 9 14.63 0.87 1.04
N ALA A 10 14.42 0.22 2.19
CA ALA A 10 13.14 0.22 2.88
C ALA A 10 12.68 1.65 3.24
N TYR A 11 13.60 2.48 3.76
CA TYR A 11 13.34 3.88 4.06
C TYR A 11 12.88 4.65 2.82
N LYS A 12 13.56 4.49 1.68
CA LYS A 12 13.16 5.14 0.41
C LYS A 12 11.74 4.74 -0.01
N LEU A 13 11.40 3.46 0.07
CA LEU A 13 10.06 2.96 -0.26
C LEU A 13 9.00 3.61 0.66
N THR A 14 9.21 3.59 1.97
CA THR A 14 8.27 4.22 2.93
C THR A 14 8.22 5.74 2.81
N SER A 15 9.32 6.41 2.41
CA SER A 15 9.36 7.85 2.17
C SER A 15 8.50 8.23 0.97
N VAL A 16 8.63 7.49 -0.15
CA VAL A 16 7.80 7.71 -1.35
C VAL A 16 6.34 7.46 -1.02
N ALA A 17 6.03 6.36 -0.32
CA ALA A 17 4.67 6.07 0.13
C ALA A 17 4.09 7.18 1.02
N SER A 18 4.90 7.69 1.96
CA SER A 18 4.53 8.80 2.84
C SER A 18 4.15 10.04 2.05
N THR A 19 5.00 10.47 1.11
CA THR A 19 4.72 11.65 0.28
C THR A 19 3.52 11.45 -0.63
N GLY A 20 3.31 10.23 -1.14
CA GLY A 20 2.16 9.91 -1.97
C GLY A 20 0.85 9.95 -1.18
N LEU A 21 0.82 9.41 0.04
CA LEU A 21 -0.37 9.46 0.90
C LEU A 21 -0.68 10.89 1.39
N THR A 22 0.34 11.69 1.72
CA THR A 22 0.16 13.12 2.03
C THR A 22 -0.44 13.88 0.85
N PHE A 23 0.04 13.62 -0.37
CA PHE A 23 -0.54 14.23 -1.57
C PHE A 23 -2.03 13.86 -1.75
N VAL A 24 -2.40 12.60 -1.50
CA VAL A 24 -3.81 12.16 -1.55
C VAL A 24 -4.63 12.91 -0.51
N GLU A 25 -4.17 12.97 0.74
CA GLU A 25 -4.83 13.68 1.84
C GLU A 25 -5.04 15.17 1.52
N ASP A 26 -3.99 15.87 1.08
CA ASP A 26 -4.04 17.29 0.70
C ASP A 26 -5.00 17.52 -0.47
N SER A 27 -5.01 16.63 -1.46
CA SER A 27 -5.90 16.73 -2.62
C SER A 27 -7.38 16.54 -2.25
N LEU A 28 -7.66 15.58 -1.36
CA LEU A 28 -9.01 15.32 -0.87
C LEU A 28 -9.55 16.47 -0.01
N ALA A 29 -8.67 17.17 0.71
CA ALA A 29 -9.03 18.32 1.54
C ALA A 29 -9.29 19.60 0.71
N ASN A 30 -8.51 19.82 -0.35
CA ASN A 30 -8.47 21.13 -1.04
C ASN A 30 -9.18 21.17 -2.40
N THR A 31 -9.33 20.04 -3.09
CA THR A 31 -9.73 20.05 -4.52
C THR A 31 -11.09 19.43 -4.78
N MET A 32 -11.59 18.56 -3.90
CA MET A 32 -12.81 17.79 -4.15
C MET A 32 -13.89 18.01 -3.09
N ASN A 33 -14.75 19.00 -3.34
CA ASN A 33 -16.09 19.07 -2.73
C ASN A 33 -17.16 18.32 -3.56
N ASN A 34 -16.82 17.82 -4.75
CA ASN A 34 -17.73 17.07 -5.64
C ASN A 34 -17.24 15.64 -5.84
N ALA A 35 -17.85 14.70 -5.11
CA ALA A 35 -17.40 13.33 -4.86
C ALA A 35 -17.55 12.33 -6.03
N THR A 36 -17.79 12.78 -7.26
CA THR A 36 -18.26 11.88 -8.35
C THR A 36 -17.44 11.92 -9.64
N ASP A 37 -16.36 12.71 -9.72
CA ASP A 37 -15.49 12.68 -10.89
C ASP A 37 -14.69 11.37 -10.94
N LEU A 38 -15.00 10.55 -11.95
CA LEU A 38 -14.43 9.21 -12.12
C LEU A 38 -12.91 9.24 -12.33
N ALA A 39 -12.37 10.27 -12.99
CA ALA A 39 -10.94 10.35 -13.29
C ALA A 39 -10.14 10.63 -12.00
N PHE A 40 -10.64 11.53 -11.15
CA PHE A 40 -10.03 11.79 -9.85
C PHE A 40 -10.10 10.57 -8.93
N LEU A 41 -11.28 9.94 -8.80
CA LEU A 41 -11.44 8.75 -7.96
C LEU A 41 -10.53 7.60 -8.39
N ARG A 42 -10.46 7.34 -9.69
CA ARG A 42 -9.53 6.35 -10.27
C ARG A 42 -8.08 6.68 -9.91
N SER A 43 -7.69 7.95 -10.01
CA SER A 43 -6.34 8.39 -9.66
C SER A 43 -6.02 8.14 -8.19
N PHE A 44 -6.97 8.39 -7.28
CA PHE A 44 -6.78 8.09 -5.87
C PHE A 44 -6.66 6.60 -5.60
N TYR A 45 -7.51 5.75 -6.19
CA TYR A 45 -7.38 4.30 -6.02
C TYR A 45 -6.05 3.75 -6.52
N ILE A 46 -5.56 4.26 -7.65
CA ILE A 46 -4.21 3.94 -8.17
C ILE A 46 -3.15 4.33 -7.14
N LEU A 47 -3.22 5.55 -6.59
CA LEU A 47 -2.27 6.04 -5.61
C LEU A 47 -2.34 5.25 -4.30
N LEU A 48 -3.52 4.92 -3.79
CA LEU A 48 -3.69 4.10 -2.59
C LEU A 48 -3.07 2.70 -2.79
N SER A 49 -3.36 2.05 -3.93
CA SER A 49 -2.78 0.74 -4.26
C SER A 49 -1.26 0.80 -4.39
N TYR A 50 -0.74 1.81 -5.09
CA TYR A 50 0.69 2.00 -5.27
C TYR A 50 1.41 2.24 -3.94
N ASN A 51 0.88 3.14 -3.09
CA ASN A 51 1.50 3.47 -1.83
C ASN A 51 1.47 2.28 -0.85
N LEU A 52 0.37 1.52 -0.78
CA LEU A 52 0.33 0.30 0.03
C LEU A 52 1.34 -0.75 -0.45
N GLU A 53 1.47 -0.95 -1.77
CA GLU A 53 2.47 -1.84 -2.36
C GLU A 53 3.88 -1.47 -1.88
N LEU A 54 4.25 -0.19 -1.95
CA LEU A 54 5.56 0.29 -1.47
C LEU A 54 5.77 0.05 0.02
N ILE A 55 4.73 0.26 0.84
CA ILE A 55 4.80 0.02 2.29
C ILE A 55 5.10 -1.45 2.56
N LEU A 56 4.34 -2.37 1.97
CA LEU A 56 4.53 -3.81 2.17
C LEU A 56 5.90 -4.27 1.62
N LYS A 57 6.29 -3.81 0.44
CA LYS A 57 7.60 -4.10 -0.16
C LYS A 57 8.76 -3.61 0.71
N SER A 58 8.59 -2.50 1.44
CA SER A 58 9.62 -2.04 2.39
C SER A 58 9.91 -3.09 3.47
N ARG A 59 8.88 -3.80 3.95
CA ARG A 59 9.02 -4.86 4.93
C ARG A 59 9.61 -6.14 4.32
N VAL A 60 9.28 -6.44 3.06
CA VAL A 60 9.93 -7.54 2.32
C VAL A 60 11.43 -7.29 2.23
N VAL A 61 11.84 -6.06 1.93
CA VAL A 61 13.26 -5.68 1.90
C VAL A 61 13.93 -5.90 3.25
N MET A 62 13.29 -5.50 4.36
CA MET A 62 13.91 -5.66 5.69
C MET A 62 14.01 -7.11 6.14
N THR A 63 12.99 -7.91 5.87
CA THR A 63 12.87 -9.30 6.35
C THR A 63 13.56 -10.31 5.42
N GLY A 64 13.85 -9.93 4.18
CA GLY A 64 14.52 -10.78 3.21
C GLY A 64 16.05 -10.86 3.42
N ASN A 65 16.60 -11.95 2.89
CA ASN A 65 18.04 -12.17 2.78
C ASN A 65 18.45 -11.90 1.33
N PHE A 66 19.24 -10.85 1.13
CA PHE A 66 19.68 -10.40 -0.20
C PHE A 66 21.19 -10.31 -0.25
N SER A 67 21.79 -10.75 -1.36
CA SER A 67 23.22 -10.59 -1.63
C SER A 67 23.57 -9.13 -1.89
N ASP A 68 22.74 -8.46 -2.71
CA ASP A 68 22.98 -7.12 -3.25
C ASP A 68 21.67 -6.43 -3.69
N LYS A 69 21.82 -5.23 -4.27
CA LYS A 69 20.70 -4.41 -4.79
C LYS A 69 19.94 -5.09 -5.94
N ASN A 70 20.62 -5.84 -6.80
CA ASN A 70 19.97 -6.50 -7.93
C ASN A 70 19.04 -7.61 -7.42
N ALA A 71 19.49 -8.38 -6.42
CA ALA A 71 18.65 -9.37 -5.76
C ALA A 71 17.38 -8.76 -5.14
N ILE A 72 17.48 -7.56 -4.53
CA ILE A 72 16.30 -6.82 -4.06
C ILE A 72 15.38 -6.48 -5.24
N ASN A 73 15.92 -5.90 -6.31
CA ASN A 73 15.13 -5.48 -7.47
C ASN A 73 14.40 -6.67 -8.13
N ASP A 74 15.09 -7.80 -8.28
CA ASP A 74 14.53 -8.99 -8.90
C ASP A 74 13.38 -9.57 -8.07
N GLU A 75 13.53 -9.62 -6.75
CA GLU A 75 12.45 -10.03 -5.85
C GLU A 75 11.25 -9.07 -5.94
N LEU A 76 11.48 -7.76 -5.86
CA LEU A 76 10.40 -6.78 -5.92
C LEU A 76 9.68 -6.75 -7.28
N ARG A 77 10.40 -7.03 -8.38
CA ARG A 77 9.82 -7.20 -9.72
C ARG A 77 9.02 -8.49 -9.84
N LYS A 78 9.53 -9.60 -9.29
CA LYS A 78 8.83 -10.89 -9.27
C LYS A 78 7.52 -10.81 -8.51
N LEU A 79 7.47 -10.05 -7.41
CA LEU A 79 6.24 -9.79 -6.66
C LEU A 79 5.23 -8.96 -7.47
N GLY A 80 5.69 -8.11 -8.39
CA GLY A 80 4.82 -7.30 -9.23
C GLY A 80 3.95 -6.33 -8.43
N HIS A 81 2.73 -6.08 -8.90
CA HIS A 81 1.76 -5.16 -8.27
C HIS A 81 0.69 -5.89 -7.45
N ASP A 82 0.95 -7.14 -7.09
CA ASP A 82 0.00 -8.03 -6.44
C ASP A 82 0.14 -7.94 -4.91
N ILE A 83 -0.80 -7.26 -4.26
CA ILE A 83 -0.79 -7.01 -2.82
C ILE A 83 -0.97 -8.32 -2.05
N LYS A 84 -1.76 -9.27 -2.56
CA LYS A 84 -1.97 -10.58 -1.93
C LYS A 84 -0.67 -11.37 -1.94
N LYS A 85 -0.01 -11.46 -3.09
CA LYS A 85 1.29 -12.13 -3.25
C LYS A 85 2.39 -11.50 -2.38
N ILE A 86 2.41 -10.17 -2.25
CA ILE A 86 3.34 -9.49 -1.34
C ILE A 86 3.04 -9.86 0.12
N GLY A 87 1.77 -9.89 0.51
CA GLY A 87 1.34 -10.31 1.84
C GLY A 87 1.72 -11.75 2.18
N GLU A 88 1.48 -12.68 1.24
CA GLU A 88 1.89 -14.08 1.38
C GLU A 88 3.41 -14.22 1.52
N ARG A 89 4.18 -13.43 0.77
CA ARG A 89 5.64 -13.39 0.87
C ARG A 89 6.12 -12.90 2.24
N LEU A 90 5.40 -11.99 2.88
CA LEU A 90 5.70 -11.50 4.23
C LEU A 90 5.37 -12.55 5.30
N GLY A 91 4.26 -13.27 5.12
CA GLY A 91 3.71 -14.16 6.14
C GLY A 91 2.99 -13.40 7.25
N GLU A 92 2.24 -14.16 8.06
CA GLU A 92 1.29 -13.62 9.04
C GLU A 92 1.96 -12.73 10.10
N ASP A 93 3.09 -13.16 10.67
CA ASP A 93 3.78 -12.42 11.73
C ASP A 93 4.27 -11.06 11.26
N ASN A 94 4.88 -11.01 10.06
CA ASN A 94 5.35 -9.75 9.49
C ASN A 94 4.19 -8.85 9.07
N LEU A 95 3.03 -9.39 8.67
CA LEU A 95 1.84 -8.57 8.41
C LEU A 95 1.29 -7.96 9.70
N LYS A 96 1.19 -8.74 10.78
CA LYS A 96 0.75 -8.25 12.09
C LYS A 96 1.65 -7.16 12.64
N ASP A 97 2.96 -7.27 12.42
CA ASP A 97 3.95 -6.22 12.71
C ASP A 97 3.60 -4.88 12.04
N LEU A 98 3.04 -4.92 10.83
CA LEU A 98 2.56 -3.75 10.10
C LEU A 98 1.14 -3.31 10.50
N GLY A 99 0.52 -3.98 11.47
CA GLY A 99 -0.87 -3.74 11.84
C GLY A 99 -1.89 -4.29 10.84
N VAL A 100 -1.47 -5.21 9.97
CA VAL A 100 -2.35 -5.93 9.03
C VAL A 100 -2.65 -7.31 9.61
N LYS A 101 -3.92 -7.58 9.86
CA LYS A 101 -4.38 -8.90 10.30
C LYS A 101 -4.50 -9.86 9.11
N GLU A 102 -5.09 -9.39 8.01
CA GLU A 102 -5.39 -10.23 6.86
C GLU A 102 -5.49 -9.41 5.58
N ILE A 103 -5.15 -10.04 4.45
CA ILE A 103 -5.39 -9.52 3.10
C ILE A 103 -6.20 -10.57 2.35
N ILE A 104 -7.41 -10.23 1.96
CA ILE A 104 -8.31 -11.08 1.18
C ILE A 104 -8.48 -10.44 -0.20
N GLU A 105 -8.30 -11.22 -1.26
CA GLU A 105 -8.57 -10.76 -2.62
C GLU A 105 -9.97 -11.23 -3.04
N ASN A 106 -10.87 -10.28 -3.29
CA ASN A 106 -12.19 -10.52 -3.88
C ASN A 106 -12.64 -9.30 -4.69
N HIS A 107 -12.42 -9.33 -6.01
CA HIS A 107 -12.56 -8.22 -6.97
C HIS A 107 -11.69 -6.97 -6.70
N GLN A 108 -11.40 -6.70 -5.43
CA GLN A 108 -10.46 -5.75 -4.83
C GLN A 108 -9.78 -6.43 -3.63
N TYR A 109 -8.74 -5.83 -3.08
CA TYR A 109 -8.12 -6.29 -1.83
C TYR A 109 -8.86 -5.72 -0.62
N LYS A 110 -9.31 -6.59 0.28
CA LYS A 110 -9.80 -6.21 1.61
C LYS A 110 -8.67 -6.42 2.61
N ILE A 111 -8.27 -5.35 3.28
CA ILE A 111 -7.21 -5.36 4.28
C ILE A 111 -7.85 -5.14 5.64
N ALA A 112 -7.90 -6.20 6.44
CA ALA A 112 -8.31 -6.11 7.83
C ALA A 112 -7.10 -5.71 8.67
N THR A 113 -7.23 -4.66 9.47
CA THR A 113 -6.17 -4.21 10.37
C THR A 113 -6.31 -4.82 11.76
N THR A 114 -5.23 -4.78 12.53
CA THR A 114 -5.21 -5.29 13.92
C THR A 114 -6.10 -4.48 14.88
N ASP A 115 -6.45 -3.25 14.51
CA ASP A 115 -7.40 -2.39 15.23
C ASP A 115 -8.84 -2.50 14.68
N ASN A 116 -9.14 -3.58 13.95
CA ASN A 116 -10.47 -3.91 13.41
C ASN A 116 -11.04 -2.88 12.42
N LYS A 117 -10.19 -2.12 11.73
CA LYS A 117 -10.59 -1.35 10.55
C LYS A 117 -10.49 -2.22 9.31
N GLU A 118 -11.25 -1.84 8.29
CA GLU A 118 -11.18 -2.45 6.98
C GLU A 118 -10.82 -1.38 5.95
N VAL A 119 -9.84 -1.69 5.10
CA VAL A 119 -9.49 -0.87 3.94
C VAL A 119 -9.74 -1.68 2.69
N CYS A 120 -10.49 -1.11 1.75
CA CYS A 120 -10.66 -1.71 0.43
C CYS A 120 -9.71 -1.02 -0.55
N ILE A 121 -8.78 -1.79 -1.12
CA ILE A 121 -7.78 -1.32 -2.08
C ILE A 121 -8.01 -2.03 -3.39
N GLU A 122 -8.29 -1.26 -4.41
CA GLU A 122 -8.48 -1.77 -5.75
C GLU A 122 -7.17 -2.35 -6.33
N ASN A 123 -7.27 -3.37 -7.18
CA ASN A 123 -6.09 -3.98 -7.77
C ASN A 123 -5.45 -3.03 -8.80
N PHE A 124 -4.19 -2.62 -8.59
CA PHE A 124 -3.48 -1.69 -9.45
C PHE A 124 -3.59 -2.02 -10.95
N THR A 125 -3.31 -3.26 -11.32
CA THR A 125 -3.38 -3.70 -12.73
C THR A 125 -4.80 -3.61 -13.25
N LYS A 126 -5.78 -4.04 -12.44
CA LYS A 126 -7.19 -3.98 -12.81
C LYS A 126 -7.67 -2.55 -13.02
N ILE A 127 -7.45 -1.64 -12.06
CA ILE A 127 -7.84 -0.23 -12.22
C ILE A 127 -7.13 0.40 -13.41
N ARG A 128 -5.88 0.02 -13.69
CA ARG A 128 -5.13 0.58 -14.82
C ARG A 128 -5.71 0.16 -16.17
N TYR A 129 -6.30 -1.04 -16.25
CA TYR A 129 -6.80 -1.61 -17.50
C TYR A 129 -8.32 -1.87 -17.49
N ASP A 130 -9.06 -1.25 -16.57
CA ASP A 130 -10.52 -1.39 -16.44
C ASP A 130 -11.30 -0.99 -17.69
N PHE A 131 -10.69 -0.20 -18.60
CA PHE A 131 -11.26 0.13 -19.91
C PHE A 131 -11.35 -1.08 -20.85
N LEU A 132 -10.69 -2.18 -20.52
CA LEU A 132 -10.85 -3.48 -21.20
C LEU A 132 -12.05 -4.26 -20.68
N ASP A 133 -12.60 -3.89 -19.53
CA ASP A 133 -13.80 -4.51 -18.98
C ASP A 133 -15.04 -3.81 -19.59
N ASP A 134 -16.05 -4.57 -20.03
CA ASP A 134 -17.32 -4.04 -20.54
C ASP A 134 -18.23 -3.45 -19.43
N VAL A 135 -17.66 -3.09 -18.28
CA VAL A 135 -18.38 -2.66 -17.07
C VAL A 135 -18.03 -1.22 -16.72
N MET A 136 -19.04 -0.35 -16.74
CA MET A 136 -18.90 1.01 -16.23
C MET A 136 -18.80 1.00 -14.69
N ARG A 137 -17.79 1.68 -14.15
CA ARG A 137 -17.61 1.84 -12.70
C ARG A 137 -18.76 2.67 -12.13
N ASN A 138 -19.55 2.07 -11.25
CA ASN A 138 -20.51 2.81 -10.46
C ASN A 138 -19.79 3.50 -9.31
N VAL A 139 -20.01 4.82 -9.19
CA VAL A 139 -19.48 5.65 -8.11
C VAL A 139 -20.68 6.22 -7.36
N ASP A 140 -20.71 5.99 -6.06
CA ASP A 140 -21.68 6.61 -5.17
C ASP A 140 -21.09 7.84 -4.46
N ASN A 141 -21.95 8.55 -3.75
CA ASN A 141 -21.61 9.80 -3.07
C ASN A 141 -20.75 9.62 -1.81
N GLN A 142 -20.46 8.39 -1.37
CA GLN A 142 -19.63 8.09 -0.20
C GLN A 142 -18.20 7.70 -0.55
N GLU A 143 -17.87 7.57 -1.83
CA GLU A 143 -16.53 7.19 -2.30
C GLU A 143 -15.44 8.14 -1.77
N HIS A 144 -15.70 9.45 -1.76
CA HIS A 144 -14.76 10.45 -1.25
C HIS A 144 -14.41 10.26 0.23
N GLU A 145 -15.42 10.05 1.08
CA GLU A 145 -15.21 9.83 2.52
C GLU A 145 -14.52 8.49 2.78
N ARG A 146 -14.86 7.44 2.02
CA ARG A 146 -14.15 6.16 2.09
C ARG A 146 -12.68 6.30 1.76
N ILE A 147 -12.32 7.02 0.70
CA ILE A 147 -10.91 7.23 0.32
C ILE A 147 -10.17 8.00 1.42
N LYS A 148 -10.81 8.98 2.08
CA LYS A 148 -10.20 9.66 3.25
C LYS A 148 -9.92 8.68 4.40
N GLU A 149 -10.90 7.84 4.75
CA GLU A 149 -10.75 6.84 5.81
C GLU A 149 -9.66 5.81 5.48
N TYR A 150 -9.60 5.39 4.22
CA TYR A 150 -8.56 4.49 3.71
C TYR A 150 -7.19 5.14 3.80
N THR A 151 -7.04 6.37 3.30
CA THR A 151 -5.79 7.15 3.37
C THR A 151 -5.31 7.27 4.80
N LYS A 152 -6.22 7.64 5.73
CA LYS A 152 -5.91 7.75 7.15
C LYS A 152 -5.45 6.41 7.74
N THR A 153 -6.12 5.32 7.42
CA THR A 153 -5.75 3.99 7.91
C THR A 153 -4.38 3.56 7.38
N LEU A 154 -4.11 3.80 6.09
CA LEU A 154 -2.79 3.52 5.51
C LEU A 154 -1.68 4.34 6.17
N THR A 155 -1.92 5.62 6.47
CA THR A 155 -0.93 6.52 7.10
C THR A 155 -0.73 6.19 8.59
N ASP A 156 -1.81 6.23 9.38
CA ASP A 156 -1.75 6.21 10.85
C ASP A 156 -1.47 4.81 11.42
N VAL A 157 -1.85 3.77 10.68
CA VAL A 157 -1.68 2.38 11.11
C VAL A 157 -0.53 1.75 10.35
N ILE A 158 -0.69 1.53 9.04
CA ILE A 158 0.20 0.62 8.30
C ILE A 158 1.57 1.25 8.05
N LEU A 159 1.62 2.47 7.50
CA LEU A 159 2.87 3.18 7.20
C LEU A 159 3.64 3.48 8.48
N ARG A 160 2.97 3.99 9.52
CA ARG A 160 3.60 4.30 10.81
C ARG A 160 4.27 3.06 11.40
N LYS A 161 3.53 1.95 11.51
CA LYS A 161 4.08 0.68 12.02
C LYS A 161 5.19 0.12 11.14
N ALA A 162 5.09 0.25 9.82
CA ALA A 162 6.16 -0.15 8.91
C ALA A 162 7.46 0.62 9.16
N LYS A 163 7.39 1.95 9.33
CA LYS A 163 8.54 2.80 9.66
C LYS A 163 9.14 2.38 11.00
N GLU A 164 8.32 2.25 12.05
CA GLU A 164 8.76 1.79 13.38
C GLU A 164 9.48 0.44 13.32
N LYS A 165 8.89 -0.55 12.66
CA LYS A 165 9.46 -1.90 12.54
C LYS A 165 10.73 -1.96 11.71
N ASN A 166 10.85 -1.09 10.70
CA ASN A 166 12.07 -0.98 9.90
C ASN A 166 13.19 -0.30 10.69
N ASP A 167 12.88 0.72 11.50
CA ASP A 167 13.82 1.39 12.40
C ASP A 167 14.31 0.48 13.52
N GLU A 168 13.44 -0.37 14.08
CA GLU A 168 13.80 -1.41 15.05
C GLU A 168 14.78 -2.42 14.42
N ALA A 169 14.43 -2.98 13.26
CA ALA A 169 15.24 -3.98 12.58
C ALA A 169 16.60 -3.45 12.10
N LYS A 170 16.73 -2.14 11.87
CA LYS A 170 18.01 -1.47 11.54
C LYS A 170 19.03 -1.58 12.69
N LYS A 171 18.56 -1.62 13.94
CA LYS A 171 19.40 -1.60 15.16
C LYS A 171 19.91 -2.99 15.56
N VAL A 172 19.31 -4.05 15.00
CA VAL A 172 19.70 -5.45 15.18
C VAL A 172 20.71 -5.85 14.12
#